data_AF-A0A927BEE9-F1
#
_entry.id   AF-A0A927BEE9-F1
#
_cell.length_a   1.000
_cell.length_b   1.000
_cell.length_c   1.000
_cell.angle_alpha   90.00
_cell.angle_beta   90.00
_cell.angle_gamma   90.00
#
_symmetry.space_group_name_H-M   'P 1'
#
loop_
_entity.id
_entity.type
_entity.pdbx_description
1 polymer ?
#
loop_
_entity_poly.entity_id
_entity_poly.type
_entity_poly.pdbx_seq_one_letter_code
_entity_poly.pdbx_strand_id
1 'polypeptide(L)'
;MLLSSLLSAVSATFQCRSGAAGDYEASFWVRGQVLPNVSLSGGHQLDSGPQLITTAPGGWQRYRTRLQFTAPGRLILGPPSAGASAILDELRLHPVDAQLTTYTYQPLVGVTSQTDPTGRTLFYEYDGLGRLLRTRDEQARILSQQQHHYAGH
;
A
#
# COMPACT_ATOMS: atom_id res chain seq x y z
N MET A 1 -7.67 5.40 12.80
CA MET A 1 -6.77 6.52 12.46
C MET A 1 -5.56 5.91 11.77
N LEU A 2 -5.64 5.70 10.45
CA LEU A 2 -4.52 5.21 9.65
C LEU A 2 -4.06 6.39 8.80
N LEU A 3 -2.94 7.00 9.21
CA LEU A 3 -2.21 7.94 8.35
C LEU A 3 -1.55 7.11 7.25
N SER A 4 -2.07 7.19 6.03
CA SER A 4 -1.28 6.92 4.83
C SER A 4 -0.37 8.12 4.61
N SER A 5 0.72 8.19 5.37
CA SER A 5 1.76 9.19 5.19
C SER A 5 2.80 8.64 4.23
N LEU A 6 2.99 9.33 3.09
CA LEU A 6 4.16 9.20 2.23
C LEU A 6 5.42 9.39 3.09
N LEU A 7 6.13 8.31 3.40
CA LEU A 7 7.41 8.38 4.09
C LEU A 7 8.54 8.02 3.13
N SER A 8 9.41 9.01 2.89
CA SER A 8 10.73 8.79 2.31
C SER A 8 11.59 8.03 3.31
N ALA A 9 11.94 6.76 3.04
CA ALA A 9 12.81 5.99 3.92
C ALA A 9 14.27 6.28 3.57
N VAL A 10 14.82 7.33 4.18
CA VAL A 10 16.29 7.47 4.27
C VAL A 10 16.82 6.85 5.57
N SER A 11 15.98 6.55 6.56
CA SER A 11 16.37 5.83 7.79
C SER A 11 15.20 5.16 8.55
N ALA A 12 14.03 5.05 7.93
CA ALA A 12 12.83 4.59 8.63
C ALA A 12 12.75 3.06 8.64
N THR A 13 12.68 2.47 9.85
CA THR A 13 12.29 1.06 10.03
C THR A 13 10.79 1.00 10.26
N PHE A 14 10.08 0.20 9.48
CA PHE A 14 8.65 -0.04 9.70
C PHE A 14 8.45 -1.37 10.40
N GLN A 15 7.59 -1.39 11.40
CA GLN A 15 7.26 -2.60 12.13
C GLN A 15 5.76 -2.80 12.18
N CYS A 16 5.29 -3.99 11.82
CA CYS A 16 3.91 -4.39 11.99
C CYS A 16 3.87 -5.66 12.85
N ARG A 17 2.99 -5.70 13.85
CA ARG A 17 2.87 -6.83 14.78
C ARG A 17 1.85 -7.83 14.26
N SER A 18 2.13 -9.13 14.32
CA SER A 18 1.11 -10.17 14.12
C SER A 18 0.24 -10.32 15.38
N GLY A 19 -1.07 -10.44 15.20
CA GLY A 19 -2.01 -10.60 16.32
C GLY A 19 -1.96 -12.01 16.93
N ALA A 20 -1.63 -13.02 16.13
CA ALA A 20 -1.53 -14.43 16.50
C ALA A 20 -0.51 -15.15 15.61
N ALA A 21 -0.16 -16.39 15.97
CA ALA A 21 0.53 -17.31 15.07
C ALA A 21 -0.35 -17.67 13.85
N GLY A 22 0.27 -17.97 12.72
CA GLY A 22 -0.41 -18.33 11.49
C GLY A 22 0.31 -17.81 10.25
N ASP A 23 -0.31 -18.06 9.09
CA ASP A 23 0.17 -17.60 7.80
C ASP A 23 -0.38 -16.21 7.49
N TYR A 24 0.52 -15.32 7.05
CA TYR A 24 0.21 -13.93 6.74
C TYR A 24 0.69 -13.59 5.34
N GLU A 25 -0.01 -12.66 4.73
CA GLU A 25 0.42 -11.97 3.53
C GLU A 25 0.78 -10.53 3.89
N ALA A 26 1.95 -10.09 3.42
CA ALA A 26 2.31 -8.68 3.44
C ALA A 26 2.43 -8.16 2.00
N SER A 27 1.91 -6.97 1.76
CA SER A 27 2.09 -6.26 0.49
C SER A 27 2.40 -4.79 0.71
N PHE A 28 3.21 -4.21 -0.15
CA PHE A 28 3.61 -2.81 -0.07
C PHE A 28 4.04 -2.29 -1.44
N TRP A 29 3.91 -0.98 -1.63
CA TRP A 29 4.45 -0.29 -2.79
C TRP A 29 5.86 0.22 -2.50
N VAL A 30 6.73 0.13 -3.50
CA VAL A 30 8.10 0.60 -3.47
C VAL A 30 8.35 1.48 -4.67
N ARG A 31 9.00 2.61 -4.46
CA ARG A 31 9.66 3.39 -5.51
C ARG A 31 11.13 3.54 -5.16
N GLY A 32 12.00 2.92 -5.94
CA GLY A 32 13.44 2.88 -5.71
C GLY A 32 14.10 1.78 -6.54
N GLN A 33 15.43 1.75 -6.57
CA GLN A 33 16.20 0.75 -7.31
C GLN A 33 16.47 -0.52 -6.49
N VAL A 34 16.43 -0.43 -5.16
CA VAL A 34 16.72 -1.53 -4.25
C VAL A 34 15.55 -1.70 -3.29
N LEU A 35 15.17 -2.95 -3.04
CA LEU A 35 14.10 -3.28 -2.11
C LEU A 35 14.53 -3.04 -0.65
N PRO A 36 13.56 -2.72 0.23
CA PRO A 36 13.83 -2.75 1.67
C PRO A 36 14.24 -4.15 2.10
N ASN A 37 15.07 -4.23 3.15
CA ASN A 37 15.29 -5.52 3.79
C ASN A 37 14.01 -5.98 4.47
N VAL A 38 13.69 -7.27 4.35
CA VAL A 38 12.53 -7.88 5.00
C VAL A 38 13.06 -8.83 6.06
N SER A 39 12.69 -8.60 7.31
CA SER A 39 13.04 -9.48 8.43
C SER A 39 11.85 -9.68 9.35
N LEU A 40 11.89 -10.78 10.11
CA LEU A 40 10.80 -11.21 10.97
C LEU A 40 11.33 -11.47 12.37
N SER A 41 10.51 -11.14 13.36
CA SER A 41 10.66 -11.60 14.74
C SER A 41 9.55 -12.60 15.02
N GLY A 42 9.88 -13.80 15.49
CA GLY A 42 8.89 -14.84 15.85
C GLY A 42 8.28 -15.59 14.65
N GLY A 43 8.99 -15.65 13.53
CA GLY A 43 8.51 -16.30 12.31
C GLY A 43 9.58 -16.43 11.24
N HIS A 44 9.18 -16.94 10.08
CA HIS A 44 10.04 -17.07 8.89
C HIS A 44 9.29 -16.68 7.62
N GLN A 45 10.04 -16.28 6.61
CA GLN A 45 9.48 -15.96 5.30
C GLN A 45 9.27 -17.26 4.52
N LEU A 46 8.11 -17.40 3.89
CA LEU A 46 7.76 -18.57 3.07
C LEU A 46 8.30 -18.45 1.64
N ASP A 47 8.43 -17.23 1.15
CA ASP A 47 9.01 -16.93 -0.18
C ASP A 47 10.50 -16.57 -0.09
N SER A 48 11.28 -16.81 -1.14
CA SER A 48 12.70 -16.43 -1.25
C SER A 48 12.97 -14.91 -1.39
N GLY A 49 12.08 -14.08 -0.87
CA GLY A 49 12.09 -12.61 -1.05
C GLY A 49 10.73 -12.06 -1.48
N PRO A 50 10.53 -10.73 -1.41
CA PRO A 50 9.32 -10.10 -1.95
C PRO A 50 9.18 -10.34 -3.47
N GLN A 51 7.98 -10.73 -3.89
CA GLN A 51 7.63 -11.01 -5.28
C GLN A 51 6.92 -9.80 -5.90
N LEU A 52 7.35 -9.39 -7.10
CA LEU A 52 6.70 -8.30 -7.83
C LEU A 52 5.30 -8.74 -8.28
N ILE A 53 4.27 -7.94 -7.98
CA ILE A 53 2.89 -8.15 -8.44
C ILE A 53 2.61 -7.31 -9.68
N THR A 54 2.86 -6.00 -9.60
CA THR A 54 2.55 -5.05 -10.68
C THR A 54 3.45 -3.83 -10.58
N THR A 55 3.56 -3.11 -11.69
CA THR A 55 4.14 -1.77 -11.75
C THR A 55 3.03 -0.72 -11.95
N ALA A 56 3.34 0.52 -11.59
CA ALA A 56 2.48 1.67 -11.75
C ALA A 56 3.29 2.88 -12.25
N PRO A 57 2.63 3.89 -12.86
CA PRO A 57 3.29 5.11 -13.31
C PRO A 57 4.13 5.78 -12.22
N GLY A 58 5.19 6.48 -12.62
CA GLY A 58 6.10 7.15 -11.69
C GLY A 58 7.10 6.22 -11.00
N GLY A 59 7.34 5.03 -11.55
CA GLY A 59 8.35 4.08 -11.06
C GLY A 59 7.93 3.29 -9.83
N TRP A 60 6.64 3.30 -9.51
CA TRP A 60 6.07 2.53 -8.41
C TRP A 60 5.95 1.06 -8.79
N GLN A 61 6.30 0.20 -7.84
CA GLN A 61 6.26 -1.25 -7.99
C GLN A 61 5.64 -1.85 -6.73
N ARG A 62 4.68 -2.76 -6.90
CA ARG A 62 4.03 -3.42 -5.78
C ARG A 62 4.61 -4.79 -5.56
N TYR A 63 4.99 -5.08 -4.32
CA TYR A 63 5.54 -6.36 -3.92
C TYR A 63 4.64 -7.07 -2.91
N ARG A 64 4.75 -8.39 -2.86
CA ARG A 64 4.11 -9.26 -1.88
C ARG A 64 5.07 -10.31 -1.35
N THR A 65 4.95 -10.61 -0.06
CA THR A 65 5.69 -11.67 0.60
C THR A 65 4.76 -12.45 1.53
N ARG A 66 4.89 -13.78 1.50
CA ARG A 66 4.20 -14.69 2.40
C ARG A 66 5.08 -15.00 3.59
N LEU A 67 4.46 -14.98 4.76
CA LEU A 67 5.11 -15.06 6.06
C LEU A 67 4.40 -16.12 6.89
N GLN A 68 5.13 -16.84 7.72
CA GLN A 68 4.53 -17.65 8.77
C GLN A 68 5.07 -17.20 10.12
N PHE A 69 4.16 -16.79 11.00
CA PHE A 69 4.46 -16.49 12.40
C PHE A 69 4.18 -17.73 13.25
N THR A 70 5.17 -18.22 13.97
CA THR A 70 5.01 -19.36 14.90
C THR A 70 4.60 -18.91 16.30
N ALA A 71 4.74 -17.62 16.59
CA ALA A 71 4.24 -16.93 17.77
C ALA A 71 3.91 -15.47 17.39
N PRO A 72 3.20 -14.69 18.23
CA PRO A 72 3.04 -13.26 18.00
C PRO A 72 4.41 -12.59 17.81
N GLY A 73 4.54 -11.89 16.70
CA GLY A 73 5.82 -11.49 16.13
C GLY A 73 5.73 -10.14 15.44
N ARG A 74 6.80 -9.77 14.73
CA ARG A 74 6.82 -8.52 13.94
C ARG A 74 7.38 -8.77 12.55
N LEU A 75 6.73 -8.19 11.55
CA LEU A 75 7.34 -7.89 10.25
C LEU A 75 8.13 -6.60 10.40
N ILE A 76 9.38 -6.61 9.96
CA ILE A 76 10.28 -5.47 9.97
C ILE A 76 10.74 -5.20 8.53
N LEU A 77 10.43 -4.00 8.03
CA LEU A 77 11.00 -3.47 6.80
C LEU A 77 12.08 -2.46 7.16
N GLY A 78 13.33 -2.85 6.96
CA GLY A 78 14.48 -2.00 7.23
C GLY A 78 15.06 -1.38 5.95
N PRO A 79 16.06 -0.49 6.11
CA PRO A 79 16.66 0.22 4.99
C PRO A 79 17.25 -0.75 3.95
N PRO A 80 17.23 -0.37 2.66
CA PRO A 80 17.92 -1.13 1.62
C PRO A 80 19.41 -1.29 1.94
N SER A 81 20.03 -2.37 1.45
CA SER A 81 21.48 -2.55 1.56
C SER A 81 22.24 -1.46 0.78
N ALA A 82 23.50 -1.22 1.15
CA ALA A 82 24.46 -0.38 0.42
C ALA A 82 24.09 1.11 0.27
N GLY A 83 23.38 1.70 1.25
CA GLY A 83 23.09 3.14 1.25
C GLY A 83 22.09 3.59 0.19
N ALA A 84 21.37 2.65 -0.43
CA ALA A 84 20.31 2.95 -1.36
C ALA A 84 19.05 3.46 -0.63
N SER A 85 18.27 4.30 -1.31
CA SER A 85 16.99 4.82 -0.81
C SER A 85 15.83 4.20 -1.54
N ALA A 86 14.76 3.90 -0.80
CA ALA A 86 13.49 3.43 -1.31
C ALA A 86 12.36 4.17 -0.60
N ILE A 87 11.33 4.54 -1.35
CA ILE A 87 10.11 5.12 -0.79
C ILE A 87 9.11 3.98 -0.67
N LEU A 88 8.50 3.85 0.51
CA LEU A 88 7.48 2.86 0.78
C LEU A 88 6.12 3.53 0.89
N ASP A 89 5.09 2.85 0.43
CA ASP A 89 3.71 3.26 0.60
C ASP A 89 2.79 2.06 0.77
N GLU A 90 1.62 2.27 1.37
CA GLU A 90 0.54 1.28 1.54
C GLU A 90 1.03 -0.10 2.06
N LEU A 91 1.77 -0.09 3.17
CA LEU A 91 2.17 -1.33 3.86
C LEU A 91 0.94 -2.01 4.47
N ARG A 92 0.66 -3.22 3.99
CA ARG A 92 -0.43 -4.07 4.44
C ARG A 92 0.13 -5.38 4.98
N LEU A 93 -0.35 -5.81 6.15
CA LEU A 93 -0.08 -7.12 6.74
C LEU A 93 -1.40 -7.67 7.27
N HIS A 94 -1.79 -8.86 6.84
CA HIS A 94 -2.99 -9.54 7.33
C HIS A 94 -2.83 -11.07 7.24
N PRO A 95 -3.58 -11.84 8.05
CA PRO A 95 -3.68 -13.29 7.88
C PRO A 95 -4.14 -13.65 6.46
N VAL A 96 -3.68 -14.79 5.93
CA VAL A 96 -4.01 -15.23 4.55
C VAL A 96 -5.51 -15.49 4.36
N ASP A 97 -6.21 -15.87 5.43
CA ASP A 97 -7.65 -16.11 5.47
C ASP A 97 -8.49 -14.86 5.77
N ALA A 98 -7.84 -13.71 6.01
CA ALA A 98 -8.52 -12.45 6.26
C ALA A 98 -8.68 -11.62 4.98
N GLN A 99 -9.77 -10.85 4.92
CA GLN A 99 -9.96 -9.81 3.91
C GLN A 99 -9.63 -8.44 4.49
N LEU A 100 -8.74 -7.70 3.82
CA LEU A 100 -8.33 -6.36 4.23
C LEU A 100 -8.76 -5.34 3.17
N THR A 101 -9.60 -4.38 3.54
CA THR A 101 -9.89 -3.21 2.70
C THR A 101 -9.32 -1.98 3.39
N THR A 102 -8.54 -1.17 2.68
CA THR A 102 -7.99 0.10 3.20
C THR A 102 -8.63 1.29 2.51
N TYR A 103 -8.73 2.39 3.24
CA TYR A 103 -9.31 3.65 2.76
C TYR A 103 -8.44 4.80 3.22
N THR A 104 -8.14 5.72 2.30
CA THR A 104 -7.50 6.98 2.61
C THR A 104 -8.52 8.10 2.54
N TYR A 105 -8.48 8.99 3.53
CA TYR A 105 -9.41 10.10 3.65
C TYR A 105 -8.67 11.43 3.63
N GLN A 106 -9.21 12.39 2.88
CA GLN A 106 -8.83 13.78 2.97
C GLN A 106 -9.91 14.55 3.74
N PRO A 107 -9.55 15.28 4.82
CA PRO A 107 -10.51 16.08 5.58
C PRO A 107 -11.30 17.03 4.70
N LEU A 108 -12.60 17.14 4.96
CA LEU A 108 -13.56 17.98 4.22
C LEU A 108 -13.79 17.60 2.75
N VAL A 109 -13.12 16.56 2.23
CA VAL A 109 -13.30 16.06 0.85
C VAL A 109 -13.98 14.69 0.87
N GLY A 110 -13.41 13.72 1.59
CA GLY A 110 -13.91 12.35 1.63
C GLY A 110 -12.84 11.31 1.34
N VAL A 111 -13.25 10.13 0.84
CA VAL A 111 -12.36 9.03 0.47
C VAL A 111 -11.58 9.41 -0.79
N THR A 112 -10.26 9.45 -0.72
CA THR A 112 -9.38 9.76 -1.86
C THR A 112 -8.76 8.52 -2.49
N SER A 113 -8.64 7.42 -1.74
CA SER A 113 -8.33 6.11 -2.29
C SER A 113 -8.97 4.98 -1.50
N GLN A 114 -9.20 3.86 -2.18
CA GLN A 114 -9.65 2.61 -1.60
C GLN A 114 -8.85 1.48 -2.19
N THR A 115 -8.35 0.57 -1.35
CA THR A 115 -7.72 -0.67 -1.79
C THR A 115 -8.56 -1.85 -1.34
N ASP A 116 -8.98 -2.67 -2.30
CA ASP A 116 -9.86 -3.82 -2.05
C ASP A 116 -9.10 -5.04 -1.47
N PRO A 117 -9.79 -6.13 -1.09
CA PRO A 117 -9.15 -7.35 -0.59
C PRO A 117 -8.24 -8.04 -1.61
N THR A 118 -8.48 -7.87 -2.92
CA THR A 118 -7.56 -8.35 -3.97
C THR A 118 -6.30 -7.48 -4.07
N GLY A 119 -6.34 -6.32 -3.42
CA GLY A 119 -5.31 -5.33 -3.36
C GLY A 119 -5.31 -4.34 -4.50
N ARG A 120 -6.34 -4.30 -5.35
CA ARG A 120 -6.42 -3.27 -6.38
C ARG A 120 -6.80 -1.94 -5.72
N THR A 121 -6.07 -0.89 -6.07
CA THR A 121 -6.34 0.45 -5.56
C THR A 121 -7.09 1.30 -6.57
N LEU A 122 -8.19 1.90 -6.12
CA LEU A 122 -8.91 2.96 -6.80
C LEU A 122 -8.58 4.31 -6.17
N PHE A 123 -8.46 5.33 -7.00
CA PHE A 123 -8.27 6.71 -6.59
C PHE A 123 -9.46 7.55 -7.05
N TYR A 124 -9.93 8.40 -6.14
CA TYR A 124 -11.07 9.28 -6.34
C TYR A 124 -10.60 10.73 -6.33
N GLU A 125 -10.93 11.44 -7.39
CA GLU A 125 -10.65 12.87 -7.54
C GLU A 125 -11.96 13.63 -7.47
N TYR A 126 -11.96 14.72 -6.71
CA TYR A 126 -13.14 15.56 -6.49
C TYR A 126 -12.91 16.95 -7.08
N ASP A 127 -14.00 17.61 -7.46
CA ASP A 127 -13.97 19.03 -7.82
C ASP A 127 -13.94 19.95 -6.58
N GLY A 128 -13.81 21.25 -6.79
CA GLY A 128 -13.76 22.25 -5.71
C GLY A 128 -15.05 22.36 -4.89
N LEU A 129 -16.14 21.68 -5.29
CA LEU A 129 -17.40 21.61 -4.56
C LEU A 129 -17.58 20.27 -3.85
N GLY A 130 -16.58 19.39 -3.85
CA GLY A 130 -16.61 18.08 -3.19
C GLY A 130 -17.38 17.01 -3.96
N ARG A 131 -17.65 17.21 -5.27
CA ARG A 131 -18.31 16.21 -6.11
C ARG A 131 -17.29 15.33 -6.80
N LEU A 132 -17.57 14.03 -6.95
CA LEU A 132 -16.68 13.09 -7.61
C LEU A 132 -16.49 13.45 -9.09
N LEU A 133 -15.28 13.85 -9.45
CA LEU A 133 -14.91 14.27 -10.80
C LEU A 133 -14.41 13.07 -11.62
N ARG A 134 -13.58 12.22 -11.02
CA ARG A 134 -12.90 11.12 -11.72
C ARG A 134 -12.56 9.99 -10.78
N THR A 135 -12.67 8.76 -11.28
CA THR A 135 -12.11 7.56 -10.65
C THR A 135 -11.07 6.95 -11.57
N ARG A 136 -9.91 6.60 -11.01
CA ARG A 136 -8.81 5.97 -11.74
C ARG A 136 -8.25 4.78 -10.97
N ASP A 137 -7.61 3.87 -11.67
CA ASP A 137 -6.87 2.76 -11.07
C ASP A 137 -5.41 3.10 -10.75
N GLU A 138 -4.70 2.12 -10.20
CA GLU A 138 -3.26 2.17 -9.89
C GLU A 138 -2.37 2.30 -11.14
N GLN A 139 -2.87 1.98 -12.33
CA GLN A 139 -2.19 2.23 -13.61
C GLN A 139 -2.49 3.65 -14.17
N ALA A 140 -3.15 4.50 -13.37
CA ALA A 140 -3.63 5.82 -13.77
C ALA A 140 -4.62 5.81 -14.95
N ARG A 141 -5.24 4.66 -15.23
CA ARG A 141 -6.30 4.58 -16.23
C ARG A 141 -7.58 5.13 -15.63
N ILE A 142 -8.23 6.01 -16.39
CA ILE A 142 -9.53 6.57 -16.01
C ILE A 142 -10.57 5.48 -16.19
N LEU A 143 -11.20 5.07 -15.10
CA LEU A 143 -12.29 4.09 -15.10
C LEU A 143 -13.65 4.79 -15.29
N SER A 144 -13.78 5.99 -14.73
CA SER A 144 -14.96 6.83 -14.88
C SER A 144 -14.58 8.30 -14.73
N GLN A 145 -15.23 9.17 -15.51
CA GLN A 145 -15.08 10.61 -15.42
C GLN A 145 -16.46 11.25 -15.61
N GLN A 146 -16.79 12.22 -14.76
CA GLN A 146 -18.02 13.00 -14.88
C GLN A 146 -17.70 14.35 -15.53
N GLN A 147 -18.49 14.73 -16.54
CA GLN A 147 -18.44 16.06 -17.14
C GLN A 147 -19.66 16.85 -16.65
N HIS A 148 -19.43 17.87 -15.83
CA HIS A 148 -20.49 18.75 -15.36
C HIS A 148 -20.58 19.96 -16.28
N HIS A 149 -21.57 19.96 -17.17
CA HIS A 149 -21.95 21.17 -17.90
C HIS A 149 -22.70 22.09 -16.93
N TYR A 150 -22.12 23.25 -16.61
CA TYR A 150 -22.88 24.33 -15.97
C TYR A 150 -23.83 24.92 -17.02
N ALA A 151 -25.11 24.61 -16.92
CA ALA A 151 -26.15 25.39 -17.59
C ALA A 151 -26.29 26.71 -16.82
N GLY A 152 -25.50 27.71 -17.19
CA GLY A 152 -25.70 29.08 -16.74
C GLY A 152 -27.01 29.62 -17.33
N HIS A 153 -27.95 29.98 -16.46
CA HIS A 153 -29.10 30.82 -16.79
C HIS A 153 -28.74 32.30 -16.64
#